data_AF-A0A838K070-F1
#
_entry.id   AF-A0A838K070-F1
#
_cell.length_a   1.000
_cell.length_b   1.000
_cell.length_c   1.000
_cell.angle_alpha   90.00
_cell.angle_beta   90.00
_cell.angle_gamma   90.00
#
_symmetry.space_group_name_H-M   'P 1'
#
loop_
_entity.id
_entity.type
_entity.pdbx_description
1 polymer ?
#
loop_
_entity_poly.entity_id
_entity_poly.type
_entity_poly.pdbx_seq_one_letter_code
_entity_poly.pdbx_strand_id
1 'polypeptide(L)'
;AAVYGPQKGASERDVAVLDAGLGRLAEVVRRDLGIDVAQLAGAGAAGGLGGGAVCFVRAELTSGIDLLLDLLGVHEAIRGADLVVTGEGSLDEQSLAGKAPVGVARAASPLGVPVVALCGRVAVAPAELHGAGIGKAWSLLDLEPDIDRAQRGAYALLARLAERAVRDFLTTHERSDPHTRPERTASQT
;
A
#
# COMPACT_ATOMS: atom_id res chain seq x y z
N ALA A 1 20.56 11.80 7.25
CA ALA A 1 21.13 11.71 5.89
C ALA A 1 21.53 10.28 5.47
N ALA A 2 21.96 9.43 6.41
CA ALA A 2 22.55 8.12 6.14
C ALA A 2 21.72 7.15 5.26
N VAL A 3 20.40 7.12 5.39
CA VAL A 3 19.54 6.15 4.68
C VAL A 3 19.40 6.47 3.19
N TYR A 4 19.11 7.73 2.84
CA TYR A 4 18.75 8.12 1.47
C TYR A 4 19.78 9.01 0.77
N GLY A 5 20.82 9.46 1.47
CA GLY A 5 21.92 10.24 0.89
C GLY A 5 22.72 9.45 -0.17
N PRO A 6 23.19 8.22 0.13
CA PRO A 6 24.03 7.46 -0.79
C PRO A 6 23.40 7.20 -2.16
N GLN A 7 22.12 6.83 -2.19
CA GLN A 7 21.37 6.63 -3.45
C GLN A 7 21.17 7.92 -4.27
N LYS A 8 21.41 9.10 -3.67
CA LYS A 8 21.39 10.41 -4.35
C LYS A 8 22.80 10.92 -4.69
N GLY A 9 23.82 10.08 -4.52
CA GLY A 9 25.21 10.40 -4.85
C GLY A 9 26.03 11.03 -3.72
N ALA A 10 25.53 11.06 -2.48
CA ALA A 10 26.30 11.55 -1.34
C ALA A 10 27.38 10.53 -0.93
N SER A 11 28.64 10.97 -0.86
CA SER A 11 29.72 10.17 -0.26
C SER A 11 29.54 10.02 1.25
N GLU A 12 30.29 9.13 1.90
CA GLU A 12 30.29 8.99 3.36
C GLU A 12 30.64 10.31 4.06
N ARG A 13 31.57 11.07 3.50
CA ARG A 13 31.94 12.40 3.99
C ARG A 13 30.78 13.38 3.85
N ASP A 14 30.09 13.38 2.71
CA ASP A 14 28.92 14.24 2.51
C ASP A 14 27.81 13.89 3.47
N VAL A 15 27.54 12.59 3.68
CA VAL A 15 26.55 12.12 4.65
C VAL A 15 26.87 12.65 6.05
N ALA A 16 28.12 12.56 6.51
CA ALA A 16 28.51 13.07 7.83
C ALA A 16 28.30 14.59 7.97
N VAL A 17 28.67 15.37 6.94
CA VAL A 17 28.47 16.82 6.91
C VAL A 17 26.98 17.17 6.90
N LEU A 18 26.19 16.49 6.06
CA LEU A 18 24.74 16.70 5.94
C LEU A 18 24.02 16.36 7.24
N ASP A 19 24.37 15.25 7.89
CA ASP A 19 23.74 14.81 9.13
C ASP A 19 24.01 15.81 10.28
N ALA A 20 25.26 16.26 10.41
CA ALA A 20 25.61 17.30 11.37
C ALA A 20 24.92 18.65 11.07
N GLY A 21 24.76 19.00 9.79
CA GLY A 21 24.02 20.18 9.36
C GLY A 21 22.53 20.10 9.71
N LEU A 22 21.90 18.96 9.44
CA LEU A 22 20.50 18.70 9.77
C LEU A 22 20.27 18.68 11.30
N GLY A 23 21.22 18.16 12.07
CA GLY A 23 21.17 18.21 13.54
C GLY A 23 21.15 19.66 14.07
N ARG A 24 22.05 20.52 13.56
CA ARG A 24 22.03 21.95 13.92
C ARG A 24 20.75 22.64 13.48
N LEU A 25 20.23 22.32 12.30
CA LEU A 25 18.96 22.87 11.82
C LEU A 25 17.81 22.48 12.76
N ALA A 26 17.75 21.23 13.22
CA ALA A 26 16.73 20.77 14.16
C ALA A 26 16.81 21.50 15.51
N GLU A 27 18.03 21.78 16.00
CA GLU A 27 18.22 22.58 17.22
C GLU A 27 17.69 24.02 17.06
N VAL A 28 17.97 24.66 15.91
CA VAL A 28 17.47 26.01 15.59
C VAL A 28 15.94 26.01 15.51
N VAL A 29 15.35 25.04 14.80
CA VAL A 29 13.90 24.87 14.69
C VAL A 29 13.26 24.72 16.08
N ARG A 30 13.83 23.87 16.95
CA ARG A 30 13.33 23.69 18.31
C ARG A 30 13.42 24.97 19.13
N ARG A 31 14.53 25.71 19.02
CA ARG A 31 14.73 26.99 19.73
C ARG A 31 13.74 28.07 19.27
N ASP A 32 13.59 28.25 17.96
CA ASP A 32 12.88 29.40 17.39
C ASP A 32 11.39 29.14 17.15
N LEU A 33 11.02 27.89 16.86
CA LEU A 33 9.64 27.49 16.55
C LEU A 33 9.01 26.63 17.66
N GLY A 34 9.79 26.14 18.63
CA GLY A 34 9.30 25.27 19.70
C GLY A 34 8.95 23.85 19.23
N ILE A 35 9.34 23.46 18.02
CA ILE A 35 9.00 22.16 17.41
C ILE A 35 10.21 21.22 17.49
N ASP A 36 10.04 20.05 18.09
CA ASP A 36 11.08 19.00 18.09
C ASP A 36 10.99 18.13 16.82
N VAL A 37 11.51 18.66 15.72
CA VAL A 37 11.50 17.99 14.42
C VAL A 37 12.44 16.77 14.36
N ALA A 38 13.41 16.66 15.26
CA ALA A 38 14.36 15.55 15.27
C ALA A 38 13.71 14.22 15.70
N GLN A 39 12.69 14.29 16.57
CA GLN A 39 11.95 13.13 17.05
C GLN A 39 10.70 12.80 16.20
N LEU A 40 10.40 13.63 15.21
CA LEU A 40 9.20 13.47 14.39
C LEU A 40 9.40 12.37 13.34
N ALA A 41 8.65 11.28 13.47
CA ALA A 41 8.63 10.20 12.49
C ALA A 41 8.26 10.76 11.10
N GLY A 42 9.03 10.39 10.07
CA GLY A 42 8.83 10.89 8.71
C GLY A 42 9.44 12.27 8.42
N ALA A 43 9.99 12.99 9.41
CA ALA A 43 10.60 14.30 9.17
C ALA A 43 11.77 14.27 8.15
N GLY A 44 12.49 13.15 8.09
CA GLY A 44 13.57 12.93 7.12
C GLY A 44 13.11 12.67 5.68
N ALA A 45 11.79 12.53 5.44
CA ALA A 45 11.25 12.23 4.11
C ALA A 45 11.70 13.26 3.07
N ALA A 46 11.97 12.76 1.86
CA ALA A 46 12.50 13.54 0.74
C ALA A 46 13.75 14.39 1.07
N GLY A 47 14.54 14.00 2.08
CA GLY A 47 15.75 14.72 2.48
C GLY A 47 15.51 15.84 3.48
N GLY A 48 14.48 15.72 4.33
CA GLY A 48 14.14 16.72 5.34
C GLY A 48 12.98 17.64 4.95
N LEU A 49 12.44 17.49 3.74
CA LEU A 49 11.28 18.25 3.28
C LEU A 49 10.05 17.98 4.15
N GLY A 50 9.86 16.73 4.60
CA GLY A 50 8.76 16.38 5.50
C GLY A 50 8.81 17.20 6.81
N GLY A 51 9.97 17.25 7.45
CA GLY A 51 10.19 18.07 8.65
C GLY A 51 10.03 19.56 8.38
N GLY A 52 10.56 20.05 7.26
CA GLY A 52 10.37 21.44 6.84
C GLY A 52 8.90 21.80 6.63
N ALA A 53 8.11 20.92 6.02
CA ALA A 53 6.69 21.14 5.80
C ALA A 53 5.92 21.28 7.13
N VAL A 54 6.22 20.43 8.11
CA VAL A 54 5.63 20.56 9.46
C VAL A 54 6.05 21.89 10.11
N CYS A 55 7.32 22.25 10.03
CA CYS A 55 7.84 23.43 10.73
C CYS A 55 7.35 24.75 10.14
N PHE A 56 7.35 24.87 8.81
CA PHE A 56 7.20 26.15 8.13
C PHE A 56 5.81 26.39 7.55
N VAL A 57 5.08 25.32 7.18
CA VAL A 57 3.72 25.43 6.64
C VAL A 57 2.67 24.71 7.48
N ARG A 58 3.06 24.23 8.68
CA ARG A 58 2.18 23.53 9.62
C ARG A 58 1.46 22.33 8.98
N ALA A 59 2.17 21.63 8.09
CA ALA A 59 1.65 20.41 7.49
C ALA A 59 1.52 19.29 8.53
N GLU A 60 0.59 18.37 8.27
CA GLU A 60 0.46 17.12 9.01
C GLU A 60 1.12 15.99 8.21
N LEU A 61 2.01 15.22 8.86
CA LEU A 61 2.55 14.01 8.26
C LEU A 61 1.58 12.86 8.49
N THR A 62 1.00 12.37 7.41
CA THR A 62 0.08 11.23 7.43
C THR A 62 0.58 10.10 6.53
N SER A 63 0.00 8.92 6.71
CA SER A 63 0.20 7.77 5.83
C SER A 63 -0.28 8.10 4.43
N GLY A 64 0.62 8.00 3.45
CA GLY A 64 0.28 8.33 2.06
C GLY A 64 -0.79 7.41 1.48
N ILE A 65 -0.83 6.13 1.89
CA ILE A 65 -1.87 5.22 1.44
C ILE A 65 -3.22 5.57 2.07
N ASP A 66 -3.28 5.82 3.37
CA ASP A 66 -4.55 6.12 4.04
C ASP A 66 -5.16 7.40 3.45
N LEU A 67 -4.34 8.43 3.23
CA LEU A 67 -4.75 9.65 2.52
C LEU A 67 -5.32 9.36 1.13
N LEU A 68 -4.69 8.47 0.36
CA LEU A 68 -5.19 8.10 -0.97
C LEU A 68 -6.49 7.31 -0.91
N LEU A 69 -6.63 6.38 0.04
CA LEU A 69 -7.86 5.61 0.23
C LEU A 69 -9.04 6.51 0.58
N ASP A 70 -8.82 7.51 1.44
CA ASP A 70 -9.81 8.52 1.79
C ASP A 70 -10.17 9.39 0.59
N LEU A 71 -9.17 9.94 -0.11
CA LEU A 71 -9.38 10.80 -1.27
C LEU A 71 -10.11 10.10 -2.42
N LEU A 72 -9.86 8.81 -2.61
CA LEU A 72 -10.48 8.01 -3.65
C LEU A 72 -11.83 7.39 -3.21
N GLY A 73 -12.24 7.60 -1.95
CA GLY A 73 -13.49 7.05 -1.41
C GLY A 73 -13.49 5.52 -1.34
N VAL A 74 -12.32 4.89 -1.17
CA VAL A 74 -12.18 3.43 -1.20
C VAL A 74 -12.98 2.76 -0.08
N HIS A 75 -13.03 3.38 1.11
CA HIS A 75 -13.83 2.88 2.23
C HIS A 75 -15.31 2.71 1.88
N GLU A 76 -15.87 3.65 1.11
CA GLU A 76 -17.25 3.58 0.65
C GLU A 76 -17.40 2.59 -0.52
N ALA A 77 -16.43 2.55 -1.43
CA ALA A 77 -16.44 1.62 -2.57
C ALA A 77 -16.40 0.14 -2.13
N ILE A 78 -15.73 -0.17 -1.01
CA ILE A 78 -15.67 -1.53 -0.47
C ILE A 78 -17.01 -1.92 0.20
N ARG A 79 -17.81 -0.96 0.66
CA ARG A 79 -19.05 -1.27 1.39
C ARG A 79 -20.05 -1.99 0.48
N GLY A 80 -20.32 -3.25 0.80
CA GLY A 80 -21.22 -4.12 0.01
C GLY A 80 -20.54 -4.85 -1.14
N ALA A 81 -19.21 -4.77 -1.27
CA ALA A 81 -18.45 -5.61 -2.18
C ALA A 81 -18.40 -7.06 -1.67
N ASP A 82 -18.53 -8.03 -2.57
CA ASP A 82 -18.35 -9.45 -2.25
C ASP A 82 -16.87 -9.86 -2.24
N LEU A 83 -16.02 -9.13 -2.96
CA LEU A 83 -14.58 -9.37 -3.10
C LEU A 83 -13.85 -8.06 -3.43
N VAL A 84 -12.69 -7.86 -2.82
CA VAL A 84 -11.75 -6.79 -3.17
C VAL A 84 -10.55 -7.38 -3.91
N VAL A 85 -10.25 -6.85 -5.08
CA VAL A 85 -9.05 -7.18 -5.85
C VAL A 85 -8.12 -5.97 -5.82
N THR A 86 -6.89 -6.17 -5.33
CA THR A 86 -5.82 -5.17 -5.32
C THR A 86 -4.58 -5.68 -6.05
N GLY A 87 -3.50 -4.91 -6.06
CA GLY A 87 -2.26 -5.33 -6.72
C GLY A 87 -1.17 -4.27 -6.73
N GLU A 88 0.05 -4.71 -7.01
CA GLU A 88 1.20 -3.84 -7.27
C GLU A 88 2.25 -4.57 -8.14
N GLY A 89 3.29 -3.86 -8.57
CA GLY A 89 4.35 -4.48 -9.39
C GLY A 89 5.13 -5.58 -8.66
N SER A 90 5.38 -5.40 -7.36
CA SER A 90 6.15 -6.32 -6.53
C SER A 90 5.60 -6.35 -5.12
N LEU A 91 4.98 -7.47 -4.74
CA LEU A 91 4.51 -7.71 -3.37
C LEU A 91 5.62 -8.40 -2.58
N ASP A 92 6.34 -7.60 -1.80
CA ASP A 92 7.51 -7.97 -0.98
C ASP A 92 7.37 -7.43 0.46
N GLU A 93 8.35 -7.70 1.32
CA GLU A 93 8.36 -7.24 2.72
C GLU A 93 8.16 -5.72 2.87
N GLN A 94 8.72 -4.91 1.95
CA GLN A 94 8.51 -3.46 1.97
C GLN A 94 7.06 -3.07 1.73
N SER A 95 6.35 -3.92 1.00
CA SER A 95 4.97 -3.70 0.66
C SER A 95 4.04 -4.09 1.81
N LEU A 96 4.40 -5.17 2.54
CA LEU A 96 3.80 -5.53 3.83
C LEU A 96 3.90 -4.42 4.88
N ALA A 97 4.94 -3.57 4.79
CA ALA A 97 5.17 -2.45 5.70
C ALA A 97 4.18 -1.26 5.53
N GLY A 98 3.21 -1.33 4.62
CA GLY A 98 2.13 -0.34 4.52
C GLY A 98 1.99 0.32 3.16
N LYS A 99 2.23 -0.40 2.06
CA LYS A 99 1.90 0.07 0.70
C LYS A 99 0.44 -0.20 0.35
N ALA A 100 0.09 0.12 -0.90
CA ALA A 100 -1.29 0.10 -1.40
C ALA A 100 -2.04 -1.22 -1.16
N PRO A 101 -1.50 -2.42 -1.45
CA PRO A 101 -2.24 -3.66 -1.22
C PRO A 101 -2.63 -3.88 0.24
N VAL A 102 -1.72 -3.54 1.16
CA VAL A 102 -1.96 -3.67 2.61
C VAL A 102 -2.94 -2.61 3.11
N GLY A 103 -2.85 -1.37 2.62
CA GLY A 103 -3.81 -0.33 2.96
C GLY A 103 -5.23 -0.73 2.54
N VAL A 104 -5.39 -1.24 1.32
CA VAL A 104 -6.68 -1.75 0.83
C VAL A 104 -7.17 -2.92 1.69
N ALA A 105 -6.29 -3.86 2.05
CA ALA A 105 -6.65 -4.98 2.90
C ALA A 105 -7.11 -4.54 4.30
N ARG A 106 -6.40 -3.56 4.89
CA ARG A 106 -6.79 -2.94 6.16
C ARG A 106 -8.14 -2.22 6.07
N ALA A 107 -8.42 -1.53 4.97
CA ALA A 107 -9.70 -0.86 4.77
C ALA A 107 -10.87 -1.85 4.62
N ALA A 108 -10.63 -3.02 4.03
CA ALA A 108 -11.65 -4.06 3.84
C ALA A 108 -11.91 -4.91 5.10
N SER A 109 -10.89 -5.10 5.94
CA SER A 109 -10.94 -5.98 7.11
C SER A 109 -12.11 -5.70 8.08
N PRO A 110 -12.40 -4.44 8.50
CA PRO A 110 -13.55 -4.14 9.36
C PRO A 110 -14.91 -4.48 8.76
N LEU A 111 -15.00 -4.58 7.43
CA LEU A 111 -16.22 -4.92 6.70
C LEU A 111 -16.33 -6.43 6.45
N GLY A 112 -15.32 -7.22 6.81
CA GLY A 112 -15.28 -8.66 6.58
C GLY A 112 -15.21 -9.06 5.11
N VAL A 113 -14.88 -8.12 4.21
CA VAL A 113 -14.82 -8.38 2.77
C VAL A 113 -13.49 -9.06 2.44
N PRO A 114 -13.49 -10.22 1.76
CA PRO A 114 -12.26 -10.92 1.41
C PRO A 114 -11.43 -10.11 0.40
N VAL A 115 -10.11 -10.19 0.53
CA VAL A 115 -9.15 -9.43 -0.30
C VAL A 115 -8.19 -10.39 -0.98
N VAL A 116 -7.97 -10.18 -2.27
CA VAL A 116 -6.95 -10.88 -3.06
C VAL A 116 -6.06 -9.91 -3.83
N ALA A 117 -4.85 -10.34 -4.19
CA ALA A 117 -3.88 -9.52 -4.89
C ALA A 117 -3.45 -10.12 -6.24
N LEU A 118 -3.39 -9.29 -7.28
CA LEU A 118 -2.80 -9.62 -8.57
C LEU A 118 -1.54 -8.76 -8.76
N CYS A 119 -0.37 -9.38 -8.71
CA CYS A 119 0.89 -8.66 -8.65
C CYS A 119 1.82 -9.03 -9.80
N GLY A 120 2.73 -8.14 -10.17
CA GLY A 120 3.79 -8.46 -11.14
C GLY A 120 4.64 -9.63 -10.62
N ARG A 121 5.10 -9.51 -9.38
CA ARG A 121 5.83 -10.52 -8.60
C ARG A 121 5.21 -10.65 -7.21
N VAL A 122 5.20 -11.88 -6.68
CA VAL A 122 4.93 -12.15 -5.27
C VAL A 122 6.17 -12.77 -4.65
N ALA A 123 6.74 -12.10 -3.64
CA ALA A 123 8.00 -12.48 -2.98
C ALA A 123 7.84 -12.49 -1.45
N VAL A 124 6.70 -13.00 -0.98
CA VAL A 124 6.33 -13.15 0.43
C VAL A 124 5.71 -14.52 0.65
N ALA A 125 5.85 -15.06 1.85
CA ALA A 125 5.27 -16.34 2.20
C ALA A 125 3.74 -16.23 2.40
N PRO A 126 2.97 -17.31 2.18
CA PRO A 126 1.52 -17.32 2.40
C PRO A 126 1.10 -16.88 3.82
N ALA A 127 1.88 -17.21 4.84
CA ALA A 127 1.59 -16.80 6.22
C ALA A 127 1.67 -15.27 6.39
N GLU A 128 2.62 -14.61 5.72
CA GLU A 128 2.81 -13.16 5.78
C GLU A 128 1.70 -12.43 5.02
N LEU A 129 1.27 -12.99 3.89
CA LEU A 129 0.09 -12.50 3.14
C LEU A 129 -1.17 -12.51 4.00
N HIS A 130 -1.46 -13.65 4.63
CA HIS A 130 -2.61 -13.78 5.52
C HIS A 130 -2.52 -12.82 6.71
N GLY A 131 -1.33 -12.67 7.30
CA GLY A 131 -1.08 -11.71 8.38
C GLY A 131 -1.35 -10.26 7.96
N ALA A 132 -1.17 -9.93 6.69
CA ALA A 132 -1.50 -8.61 6.12
C ALA A 132 -2.97 -8.45 5.70
N GLY A 133 -3.82 -9.46 5.92
CA GLY A 133 -5.23 -9.45 5.54
C GLY A 133 -5.49 -9.75 4.06
N ILE A 134 -4.50 -10.28 3.34
CA ILE A 134 -4.64 -10.70 1.94
C ILE A 134 -4.79 -12.22 1.90
N GLY A 135 -5.95 -12.71 1.48
CA GLY A 135 -6.27 -14.14 1.47
C GLY A 135 -5.50 -14.93 0.43
N LYS A 136 -5.23 -14.35 -0.75
CA LYS A 136 -4.46 -15.00 -1.81
C LYS A 136 -3.83 -13.98 -2.74
N ALA A 137 -2.67 -14.31 -3.29
CA ALA A 137 -1.98 -13.50 -4.27
C ALA A 137 -1.55 -14.34 -5.48
N TRP A 138 -1.55 -13.74 -6.66
CA TRP A 138 -1.04 -14.33 -7.90
C TRP A 138 0.03 -13.45 -8.54
N SER A 139 1.02 -14.08 -9.15
CA SER A 139 2.14 -13.42 -9.82
C SER A 139 1.99 -13.51 -11.34
N LEU A 140 2.22 -12.41 -12.05
CA LEU A 140 2.34 -12.42 -13.51
C LEU A 140 3.52 -13.28 -13.96
N LEU A 141 4.60 -13.31 -13.16
CA LEU A 141 5.79 -14.10 -13.46
C LEU A 141 5.55 -15.62 -13.38
N ASP A 142 4.45 -16.08 -12.78
CA ASP A 142 4.06 -17.49 -12.81
C ASP A 142 3.50 -17.89 -14.19
N LEU A 143 2.98 -16.92 -14.95
CA LEU A 143 2.46 -17.14 -16.30
C LEU A 143 3.50 -16.83 -17.39
N GLU A 144 4.36 -15.85 -17.16
CA GLU A 144 5.45 -15.45 -18.05
C GLU A 144 6.70 -15.11 -17.22
N PRO A 145 7.66 -16.04 -17.10
CA PRO A 145 8.86 -15.84 -16.26
C PRO A 145 9.81 -14.74 -16.74
N ASP A 146 9.76 -14.35 -18.02
CA ASP A 146 10.57 -13.27 -18.57
C ASP A 146 9.95 -11.91 -18.19
N ILE A 147 10.65 -11.13 -17.37
CA ILE A 147 10.15 -9.85 -16.85
C ILE A 147 9.79 -8.87 -17.97
N ASP A 148 10.61 -8.79 -19.02
CA ASP A 148 10.39 -7.85 -20.12
C ASP A 148 9.15 -8.23 -20.92
N ARG A 149 8.93 -9.54 -21.16
CA ARG A 149 7.71 -10.05 -21.80
C ARG A 149 6.50 -9.87 -20.89
N ALA A 150 6.64 -10.13 -19.60
CA ALA A 150 5.57 -9.95 -18.63
C ALA A 150 5.11 -8.48 -18.56
N GLN A 151 6.05 -7.53 -18.56
CA GLN A 151 5.75 -6.09 -18.60
C GLN A 151 5.06 -5.69 -19.90
N ARG A 152 5.56 -6.13 -21.06
CA ARG A 152 4.92 -5.84 -22.36
C ARG A 152 3.54 -6.47 -22.50
N GLY A 153 3.34 -7.66 -21.92
CA GLY A 153 2.10 -8.43 -21.96
C GLY A 153 1.17 -8.22 -20.76
N ALA A 154 1.47 -7.26 -19.88
CA ALA A 154 0.87 -7.17 -18.55
C ALA A 154 -0.66 -7.17 -18.57
N TYR A 155 -1.29 -6.45 -19.50
CA TYR A 155 -2.74 -6.42 -19.63
C TYR A 155 -3.35 -7.81 -19.86
N ALA A 156 -2.82 -8.57 -20.82
CA ALA A 156 -3.34 -9.90 -21.14
C ALA A 156 -3.08 -10.90 -19.99
N LEU A 157 -1.94 -10.78 -19.33
CA LEU A 157 -1.61 -11.62 -18.16
C LEU A 157 -2.51 -11.28 -16.97
N LEU A 158 -2.74 -10.00 -16.67
CA LEU A 158 -3.66 -9.55 -15.63
C LEU A 158 -5.08 -10.03 -15.88
N ALA A 159 -5.58 -9.96 -17.12
CA ALA A 159 -6.91 -10.45 -17.47
C ALA A 159 -7.05 -11.96 -17.17
N ARG A 160 -6.03 -12.76 -17.51
CA ARG A 160 -6.00 -14.21 -17.20
C ARG A 160 -5.95 -14.48 -15.70
N LEU A 161 -5.15 -13.71 -14.95
CA LEU A 161 -5.09 -13.84 -13.50
C LEU A 161 -6.38 -13.40 -12.81
N ALA A 162 -7.02 -12.34 -13.29
CA ALA A 162 -8.32 -11.88 -12.80
C ALA A 162 -9.41 -12.94 -13.02
N GLU A 163 -9.46 -13.56 -14.20
CA GLU A 163 -10.37 -14.68 -14.46
C GLU A 163 -10.13 -15.82 -13.47
N ARG A 164 -8.86 -16.20 -13.26
CA ARG A 164 -8.49 -17.26 -12.32
C ARG A 164 -8.90 -16.92 -10.89
N ALA A 165 -8.66 -15.68 -10.45
CA ALA A 165 -8.96 -15.21 -9.11
C ALA A 165 -10.47 -15.20 -8.84
N VAL A 166 -11.26 -14.67 -9.78
CA VAL A 166 -12.73 -14.65 -9.67
C VAL A 166 -13.30 -16.07 -9.69
N ARG A 167 -12.80 -16.95 -10.57
CA ARG A 167 -13.22 -18.35 -10.60
C ARG A 167 -12.95 -19.06 -9.28
N ASP A 168 -11.74 -18.90 -8.74
CA ASP A 168 -11.33 -19.46 -7.44
C ASP A 168 -12.25 -18.96 -6.30
N PHE A 169 -12.54 -17.66 -6.29
CA PHE A 169 -13.48 -17.05 -5.34
C PHE A 169 -14.88 -17.68 -5.43
N LEU A 170 -15.47 -17.71 -6.64
CA LEU A 170 -16.80 -18.28 -6.86
C LEU A 170 -16.87 -19.75 -6.44
N THR A 171 -15.89 -20.57 -6.82
CA THR A 171 -15.89 -22.00 -6.45
C THR A 171 -15.75 -22.26 -4.96
N THR A 172 -15.13 -21.34 -4.22
CA THR A 172 -14.93 -21.47 -2.77
C THR A 172 -16.18 -21.01 -2.00
N HIS A 173 -16.93 -20.04 -2.54
CA HIS A 173 -18.07 -19.42 -1.87
C HIS A 173 -19.43 -19.96 -2.34
N GLU A 174 -19.52 -20.57 -3.52
CA GLU A 174 -20.71 -21.34 -3.96
C GLU A 174 -20.93 -22.60 -3.11
N ARG A 175 -19.88 -23.15 -2.49
CA ARG A 175 -20.02 -24.31 -1.57
C ARG A 175 -20.54 -23.92 -0.18
N SER A 176 -20.73 -22.64 0.09
CA SER A 176 -21.12 -22.09 1.40
C SER A 176 -22.58 -21.64 1.46
N ASP A 177 -23.33 -21.67 0.36
CA ASP A 177 -24.66 -21.07 0.29
C ASP A 177 -25.75 -22.09 -0.14
N PRO A 178 -26.56 -22.64 0.78
CA PRO A 178 -27.68 -23.48 0.40
C PRO A 178 -28.93 -22.69 0.00
N HIS A 179 -29.14 -21.40 0.35
CA HIS A 179 -30.40 -20.70 -0.01
C HIS A 179 -30.46 -19.17 0.26
N THR A 180 -30.87 -18.43 -0.79
CA THR A 180 -31.79 -17.27 -0.83
C THR A 180 -31.26 -15.84 -0.62
N ARG A 181 -31.18 -15.07 -1.72
CA ARG A 181 -31.35 -13.60 -1.70
C ARG A 181 -32.86 -13.30 -1.64
N PRO A 182 -33.38 -12.50 -0.70
CA PRO A 182 -34.78 -12.10 -0.75
C PRO A 182 -34.98 -11.17 -1.95
N GLU A 183 -35.99 -11.47 -2.75
CA GLU A 183 -36.46 -10.59 -3.82
C GLU A 183 -36.73 -9.20 -3.24
N ARG A 184 -36.15 -8.17 -3.87
CA ARG A 184 -36.53 -6.79 -3.63
C ARG A 184 -37.99 -6.64 -4.05
N THR A 185 -38.90 -6.71 -3.08
CA THR A 185 -40.30 -6.33 -3.29
C THR A 185 -40.30 -4.85 -3.68
N ALA A 186 -40.61 -4.59 -4.94
CA ALA A 186 -40.93 -3.25 -5.41
C ALA A 186 -42.23 -2.82 -4.72
N SER A 187 -42.11 -1.97 -3.72
CA SER A 187 -43.25 -1.20 -3.23
C SER A 187 -43.43 0.00 -4.16
N GLN A 188 -44.33 -0.16 -5.14
CA GLN A 188 -45.05 0.91 -5.82
C GLN A 188 -46.53 0.59 -5.61
N THR A 189 -47.22 1.20 -4.66
CA THR A 189 -48.09 2.39 -4.81
C THR A 189 -48.74 2.68 -3.46
#